data_AF-A0A9W4KHI6-F1
#
_entry.id   AF-A0A9W4KHI6-F1
#
_cell.length_a   1.000
_cell.length_b   1.000
_cell.length_c   1.000
_cell.angle_alpha   90.00
_cell.angle_beta   90.00
_cell.angle_gamma   90.00
#
_symmetry.space_group_name_H-M   'P 1'
#
loop_
_entity.id
_entity.type
_entity.pdbx_description
1 polymer ?
#
loop_
_entity_poly.entity_id
_entity_poly.type
_entity_poly.pdbx_seq_one_letter_code
_entity_poly.pdbx_strand_id
1 'polypeptide(L)'
;MIQVFGGGLSDLDNHQITIDICSDLLKYGGYMTRSALDWRHQENWFNPAYHAHRVDGRRVDNLFEDFTFRLVWKIADEKGLQDIDVPEELQPLAYRSKKLLAAKLRRDNDVYRWIKSYTRWPPGLALLLQSDHASIDGALTAACEANCEESVRLLINDHRCFIGKEDLELASFHPNPAIVDLIVNAFIDRRKRLQALAVAHLPREVIDQLNIRSDTLLNVHAYEAYTLLSAASVDLENLLERHTWSAFDCFGINLELASRLYDAGFRVTDNKTCLTNLWRATPPCTLEEFLQKAHWLILKGADVHHQGPSGSALHTLGKCVGSILQWLQPNDQEEDYHLEIQSLSDSSKALLKIIFLDNTRDKCECACSLTGCSPLTALLGGLFPTRIRGDSRKMVRILADLLSVVLDDFDAISLERYKNHLGAGILRFITFWSLDLTHTCLHEYREIKPEEIREIHDEEKSLILDLVSLLKQFSEEFEEHNLQLPSFIAGPWRTHMDSFLSSYRPHSIQEISQILETGVIIDEQIDQHHRP
;
A
#
# COMPACT_ATOMS: atom_id res chain seq x y z
N MET A 1 3.51 -17.46 20.77
CA MET A 1 4.41 -17.87 19.67
C MET A 1 4.76 -16.72 18.73
N ILE A 2 3.90 -15.72 18.49
CA ILE A 2 4.21 -14.59 17.58
C ILE A 2 5.07 -13.48 18.21
N GLN A 3 5.12 -13.33 19.55
CA GLN A 3 5.91 -12.28 20.21
C GLN A 3 7.41 -12.58 20.40
N VAL A 4 7.89 -13.79 20.10
CA VAL A 4 9.31 -14.18 20.34
C VAL A 4 10.20 -14.00 19.10
N PHE A 5 9.63 -13.76 17.92
CA PHE A 5 10.38 -13.68 16.65
C PHE A 5 10.71 -12.26 16.19
N GLY A 6 10.51 -11.24 17.04
CA GLY A 6 10.64 -9.83 16.67
C GLY A 6 11.99 -9.15 16.97
N GLY A 7 13.10 -9.89 17.09
CA GLY A 7 14.37 -9.29 17.51
C GLY A 7 15.62 -9.89 16.87
N GLY A 8 16.22 -9.15 15.93
CA GLY A 8 17.67 -9.06 15.67
C GLY A 8 18.48 -10.28 15.22
N LEU A 9 17.93 -11.49 15.21
CA LEU A 9 18.60 -12.69 14.70
C LEU A 9 18.41 -12.82 13.19
N SER A 10 19.44 -13.30 12.49
CA SER A 10 19.33 -13.58 11.06
C SER A 10 18.28 -14.67 10.82
N ASP A 11 17.53 -14.62 9.71
CA ASP A 11 16.49 -15.61 9.40
C ASP A 11 17.02 -17.05 9.46
N LEU A 12 18.29 -17.25 9.08
CA LEU A 12 18.97 -18.54 9.17
C LEU A 12 19.10 -19.08 10.59
N ASP A 13 19.37 -18.22 11.58
CA ASP A 13 19.47 -18.62 12.99
C ASP A 13 18.10 -19.01 13.54
N ASN A 14 17.07 -18.23 13.19
CA ASN A 14 15.68 -18.54 13.55
C ASN A 14 15.21 -19.87 12.92
N HIS A 15 15.66 -20.18 11.70
CA HIS A 15 15.38 -21.45 11.04
C HIS A 15 16.00 -22.63 11.76
N GLN A 16 17.30 -22.56 12.10
CA GLN A 16 17.96 -23.68 12.76
C GLN A 16 17.36 -23.94 14.15
N ILE A 17 17.04 -22.89 14.90
CA ILE A 17 16.33 -23.01 16.19
C ILE A 17 14.99 -23.72 16.01
N THR A 18 14.21 -23.35 15.00
CA THR A 18 12.91 -23.99 14.74
C THR A 18 13.07 -25.46 14.41
N ILE A 19 14.06 -25.81 13.59
CA ILE A 19 14.37 -27.20 13.22
C ILE A 19 14.81 -28.00 14.44
N ASP A 20 15.67 -27.44 15.28
CA ASP A 20 16.17 -28.10 16.49
C ASP A 20 15.01 -28.36 17.46
N ILE A 21 14.13 -27.37 17.68
CA ILE A 21 12.92 -27.51 18.50
C ILE A 21 12.01 -28.61 17.94
N CYS A 22 11.70 -28.58 16.64
CA CYS A 22 10.84 -29.59 16.03
C CYS A 22 11.47 -30.99 16.10
N SER A 23 12.78 -31.09 15.90
CA SER A 23 13.53 -32.34 15.96
C SER A 23 13.52 -32.92 17.38
N ASP A 24 13.73 -32.08 18.39
CA ASP A 24 13.66 -32.50 19.79
C ASP A 24 12.25 -32.99 20.14
N LEU A 25 11.21 -32.24 19.75
CA LEU A 25 9.81 -32.65 19.97
C LEU A 25 9.51 -34.03 19.36
N LEU A 26 9.95 -34.28 18.12
CA LEU A 26 9.78 -35.59 17.46
C LEU A 26 10.56 -36.69 18.19
N LYS A 27 11.82 -36.42 18.58
CA LYS A 27 12.66 -37.37 19.31
C LYS A 27 12.06 -37.79 20.66
N TYR A 28 11.30 -36.92 21.32
CA TYR A 28 10.61 -37.23 22.57
C TYR A 28 9.21 -37.84 22.38
N GLY A 29 8.92 -38.38 21.19
CA GLY A 29 7.66 -39.06 20.88
C GLY A 29 6.51 -38.12 20.49
N GLY A 30 6.82 -36.86 20.20
CA GLY A 30 5.90 -35.96 19.54
C GLY A 30 5.69 -36.35 18.08
N TYR A 31 4.61 -35.86 17.48
CA TYR A 31 4.32 -36.06 16.06
C TYR A 31 3.80 -34.76 15.45
N MET A 32 4.09 -34.55 14.17
CA MET A 32 3.61 -33.40 13.42
C MET A 32 2.26 -33.73 12.79
N THR A 33 1.21 -32.95 13.09
CA THR A 33 -0.15 -33.15 12.55
C THR A 33 -0.34 -32.44 11.22
N ARG A 34 -1.42 -32.76 10.50
CA ARG A 34 -1.87 -31.99 9.32
C ARG A 34 -1.99 -30.49 9.58
N SER A 35 -2.29 -30.06 10.80
CA SER A 35 -2.39 -28.64 11.17
C SER A 35 -1.03 -27.93 11.22
N ALA A 36 0.07 -28.67 11.25
CA ALA A 36 1.42 -28.12 11.13
C ALA A 36 1.91 -28.07 9.67
N LEU A 37 1.16 -28.65 8.74
CA LEU A 37 1.45 -28.59 7.31
C LEU A 37 0.67 -27.42 6.69
N ASP A 38 1.35 -26.67 5.81
CA ASP A 38 0.88 -25.55 4.98
C ASP A 38 -0.56 -25.08 5.29
N TRP A 39 -0.64 -23.95 5.99
CA TRP A 39 -1.90 -23.34 6.45
C TRP A 39 -2.93 -23.14 5.33
N ARG A 40 -2.48 -23.05 4.06
CA ARG A 40 -3.35 -22.87 2.88
C ARG A 40 -4.30 -24.04 2.65
N HIS A 41 -4.09 -25.19 3.32
CA HIS A 41 -4.92 -26.39 3.20
C HIS A 41 -5.72 -26.72 4.45
N GLN A 42 -5.75 -25.81 5.42
CA GLN A 42 -6.66 -25.89 6.56
C GLN A 42 -8.03 -25.36 6.13
N GLU A 43 -9.12 -26.09 6.42
CA GLU A 43 -10.51 -25.67 6.15
C GLU A 43 -10.98 -24.48 7.01
N ASN A 44 -10.08 -23.79 7.73
CA ASN A 44 -10.46 -22.77 8.70
C ASN A 44 -10.77 -21.41 8.06
N TRP A 45 -11.79 -20.74 8.61
CA TRP A 45 -12.38 -19.44 8.22
C TRP A 45 -11.46 -18.21 8.31
N PHE A 46 -10.20 -18.40 8.66
CA PHE A 46 -9.28 -17.32 8.98
C PHE A 46 -8.23 -17.20 7.87
N ASN A 47 -8.50 -16.34 6.89
CA ASN A 47 -7.57 -16.04 5.80
C ASN A 47 -6.44 -15.13 6.34
N PRO A 48 -5.18 -15.59 6.45
CA PRO A 48 -4.05 -14.76 6.90
C PRO A 48 -3.82 -13.52 6.03
N ALA A 49 -4.41 -13.46 4.83
CA ALA A 49 -4.47 -12.23 4.04
C ALA A 49 -5.15 -11.07 4.80
N TYR A 50 -6.00 -11.34 5.80
CA TYR A 50 -6.51 -10.32 6.72
C TYR A 50 -5.40 -9.64 7.55
N HIS A 51 -4.29 -10.35 7.81
CA HIS A 51 -3.08 -9.80 8.44
C HIS A 51 -2.01 -9.43 7.43
N ALA A 52 -2.24 -9.67 6.13
CA ALA A 52 -1.36 -9.21 5.07
C ALA A 52 -1.45 -7.71 4.85
N HIS A 53 -2.39 -7.00 5.49
CA HIS A 53 -2.40 -5.54 5.52
C HIS A 53 -2.00 -5.06 6.92
N ARG A 54 -1.03 -4.17 7.00
CA ARG A 54 -0.70 -3.41 8.22
C ARG A 54 -1.89 -2.51 8.59
N VAL A 55 -1.85 -1.95 9.80
CA VAL A 55 -2.82 -0.95 10.27
C VAL A 55 -2.86 0.28 9.34
N ASP A 56 -1.80 0.53 8.57
CA ASP A 56 -1.70 1.59 7.56
C ASP A 56 -2.34 1.25 6.19
N GLY A 57 -2.90 0.03 6.05
CA GLY A 57 -3.50 -0.48 4.83
C GLY A 57 -2.52 -1.02 3.79
N ARG A 58 -1.20 -0.89 3.99
CA ARG A 58 -0.16 -1.42 3.10
C ARG A 58 0.10 -2.90 3.35
N ARG A 59 0.58 -3.64 2.34
CA ARG A 59 0.82 -5.08 2.45
C ARG A 59 2.03 -5.42 3.34
N VAL A 60 2.05 -6.59 4.00
CA VAL A 60 3.17 -7.07 4.80
C VAL A 60 4.09 -7.94 3.93
N ASP A 61 5.33 -7.49 3.73
CA ASP A 61 6.28 -8.12 2.80
C ASP A 61 6.91 -9.42 3.33
N ASN A 62 6.82 -9.69 4.65
CA ASN A 62 7.47 -10.85 5.28
C ASN A 62 6.60 -12.12 5.31
N LEU A 63 5.43 -12.12 4.66
CA LEU A 63 4.51 -13.26 4.70
C LEU A 63 4.88 -14.42 3.76
N PHE A 64 5.90 -14.26 2.92
CA PHE A 64 6.13 -15.15 1.78
C PHE A 64 6.99 -16.38 2.09
N GLU A 65 7.65 -16.45 3.24
CA GLU A 65 8.39 -17.67 3.59
C GLU A 65 7.47 -18.69 4.28
N ASP A 66 6.74 -19.47 3.48
CA ASP A 66 6.09 -20.67 3.98
C ASP A 66 7.17 -21.73 4.31
N PHE A 67 7.48 -21.91 5.59
CA PHE A 67 8.53 -22.83 6.02
C PHE A 67 8.09 -24.29 6.11
N THR A 68 6.79 -24.57 6.05
CA THR A 68 6.26 -25.87 6.49
C THR A 68 6.87 -27.06 5.73
N PHE A 69 6.92 -27.02 4.39
CA PHE A 69 7.52 -28.13 3.63
C PHE A 69 9.05 -28.16 3.61
N ARG A 70 9.72 -27.01 3.71
CA ARG A 70 11.19 -26.99 3.82
C ARG A 70 11.63 -27.63 5.13
N LEU A 71 10.92 -27.31 6.22
CA LEU A 71 11.09 -27.91 7.53
C LEU A 71 10.85 -29.43 7.48
N VAL A 72 9.73 -29.88 6.90
CA VAL A 72 9.41 -31.31 6.73
C VAL A 72 10.51 -32.03 5.95
N TRP A 73 10.98 -31.48 4.83
CA TRP A 73 12.05 -32.10 4.06
C TRP A 73 13.39 -32.13 4.79
N LYS A 74 13.75 -31.06 5.51
CA LYS A 74 15.00 -31.03 6.27
C LYS A 74 14.97 -32.03 7.44
N ILE A 75 13.84 -32.13 8.15
CA ILE A 75 13.63 -33.16 9.17
C ILE A 75 13.69 -34.56 8.56
N ALA A 76 13.04 -34.76 7.40
CA ALA A 76 13.05 -36.03 6.68
C ALA A 76 14.46 -36.47 6.26
N ASP A 77 15.26 -35.54 5.73
CA ASP A 77 16.63 -35.78 5.29
C ASP A 77 17.55 -36.12 6.49
N GLU A 78 17.31 -35.52 7.66
CA GLU A 78 18.13 -35.73 8.86
C GLU A 78 17.73 -36.94 9.72
N LYS A 79 16.44 -37.29 9.79
CA LYS A 79 15.89 -38.26 10.77
C LYS A 79 14.98 -39.33 10.17
N GLY A 80 14.59 -39.21 8.90
CA GLY A 80 13.58 -40.04 8.27
C GLY A 80 12.15 -39.59 8.57
N LEU A 81 11.19 -40.04 7.75
CA LEU A 81 9.79 -39.57 7.75
C LEU A 81 8.86 -40.33 8.73
N GLN A 82 9.37 -41.24 9.55
CA GLN A 82 8.53 -42.18 10.31
C GLN A 82 7.66 -41.51 11.39
N ASP A 83 8.04 -40.32 11.85
CA ASP A 83 7.36 -39.59 12.94
C ASP A 83 6.50 -38.39 12.45
N ILE A 84 6.34 -38.25 11.13
CA ILE A 84 5.53 -37.18 10.52
C ILE A 84 4.25 -37.79 9.95
N ASP A 85 3.09 -37.41 10.51
CA ASP A 85 1.78 -37.78 9.97
C ASP A 85 1.49 -36.94 8.72
N VAL A 86 2.05 -37.37 7.58
CA VAL A 86 1.85 -36.73 6.28
C VAL A 86 0.55 -37.25 5.65
N PRO A 87 -0.43 -36.38 5.35
CA PRO A 87 -1.63 -36.74 4.60
C PRO A 87 -1.28 -37.51 3.32
N GLU A 88 -2.10 -38.50 2.95
CA GLU A 88 -1.83 -39.37 1.80
C GLU A 88 -1.60 -38.59 0.49
N GLU A 89 -2.28 -37.45 0.33
CA GLU A 89 -2.19 -36.55 -0.81
C GLU A 89 -0.83 -35.84 -0.91
N LEU A 90 -0.18 -35.64 0.24
CA LEU A 90 1.11 -34.97 0.37
C LEU A 90 2.28 -35.96 0.47
N GLN A 91 2.02 -37.25 0.66
CA GLN A 91 3.06 -38.28 0.67
C GLN A 91 3.97 -38.21 -0.57
N PRO A 92 3.45 -38.09 -1.82
CA PRO A 92 4.34 -38.01 -2.97
C PRO A 92 5.30 -36.81 -2.90
N LEU A 93 4.84 -35.68 -2.34
CA LEU A 93 5.66 -34.48 -2.14
C LEU A 93 6.68 -34.66 -1.00
N ALA A 94 6.26 -35.23 0.13
CA ALA A 94 7.14 -35.49 1.27
C ALA A 94 8.27 -36.47 0.91
N TYR A 95 7.93 -37.55 0.21
CA TYR A 95 8.89 -38.55 -0.27
C TYR A 95 9.56 -38.17 -1.60
N ARG A 96 9.18 -37.05 -2.23
CA ARG A 96 9.60 -36.63 -3.59
C ARG A 96 9.55 -37.78 -4.60
N SER A 97 8.49 -38.61 -4.54
CA SER A 97 8.38 -39.87 -5.29
C SER A 97 7.45 -39.75 -6.49
N LYS A 98 8.03 -39.70 -7.70
CA LYS A 98 7.28 -39.67 -8.97
C LYS A 98 6.33 -40.86 -9.10
N LYS A 99 6.73 -42.03 -8.60
CA LYS A 99 5.93 -43.26 -8.66
C LYS A 99 4.68 -43.14 -7.80
N LEU A 100 4.80 -42.60 -6.59
CA LEU A 100 3.65 -42.35 -5.70
C LEU A 100 2.72 -41.32 -6.32
N LEU A 101 3.26 -40.23 -6.87
CA LEU A 101 2.47 -39.19 -7.52
C LEU A 101 1.69 -39.74 -8.72
N ALA A 102 2.36 -40.49 -9.60
CA ALA A 102 1.72 -41.11 -10.76
C ALA A 102 0.71 -42.21 -10.37
N ALA A 103 0.89 -42.89 -9.25
CA ALA A 103 -0.10 -43.82 -8.72
C ALA A 103 -1.33 -43.07 -8.18
N LYS A 104 -1.13 -41.94 -7.49
CA LYS A 104 -2.21 -41.12 -6.93
C LYS A 104 -3.00 -40.41 -8.02
N LEU A 105 -2.34 -39.79 -9.00
CA LEU A 105 -2.97 -39.18 -10.18
C LEU A 105 -3.86 -40.14 -10.98
N ARG A 106 -3.57 -41.45 -10.96
CA ARG A 106 -4.41 -42.47 -11.60
C ARG A 106 -5.64 -42.88 -10.79
N ARG A 107 -5.63 -42.63 -9.48
CA ARG A 107 -6.66 -43.09 -8.54
C ARG A 107 -7.58 -41.98 -8.08
N ASP A 108 -7.08 -40.75 -8.05
CA ASP A 108 -7.66 -39.66 -7.29
C ASP A 108 -7.58 -38.37 -8.07
N ASN A 109 -8.73 -37.70 -8.20
CA ASN A 109 -8.80 -36.42 -8.86
C ASN A 109 -8.30 -35.31 -7.95
N ASP A 110 -8.41 -35.37 -6.62
CA ASP A 110 -8.20 -34.19 -5.75
C ASP A 110 -6.73 -33.75 -5.56
N VAL A 111 -5.76 -34.44 -6.17
CA VAL A 111 -4.33 -34.06 -6.11
C VAL A 111 -4.08 -32.64 -6.63
N TYR A 112 -4.91 -32.13 -7.56
CA TYR A 112 -4.74 -30.78 -8.09
C TYR A 112 -4.93 -29.68 -7.04
N ARG A 113 -5.68 -29.91 -5.96
CA ARG A 113 -5.86 -28.93 -4.88
C ARG A 113 -4.54 -28.58 -4.20
N TRP A 114 -3.56 -29.47 -4.32
CA TRP A 114 -2.24 -29.36 -3.71
C TRP A 114 -1.17 -28.77 -4.64
N ILE A 115 -1.52 -28.35 -5.87
CA ILE A 115 -0.53 -27.89 -6.86
C ILE A 115 0.44 -26.83 -6.31
N LYS A 116 -0.06 -25.92 -5.45
CA LYS A 116 0.74 -24.87 -4.80
C LYS A 116 1.87 -25.44 -3.95
N SER A 117 1.67 -26.58 -3.28
CA SER A 117 2.71 -27.24 -2.48
C SER A 117 3.74 -27.95 -3.36
N TYR A 118 3.34 -28.42 -4.55
CA TYR A 118 4.23 -29.08 -5.51
C TYR A 118 5.14 -28.11 -6.28
N THR A 119 4.93 -26.79 -6.17
CA THR A 119 5.82 -25.79 -6.80
C THR A 119 7.26 -25.82 -6.25
N ARG A 120 7.47 -26.46 -5.10
CA ARG A 120 8.80 -26.68 -4.52
C ARG A 120 9.51 -27.90 -5.10
N TRP A 121 8.81 -28.71 -5.89
CA TRP A 121 9.32 -29.94 -6.48
C TRP A 121 9.00 -29.95 -7.99
N PRO A 122 9.83 -29.29 -8.83
CA PRO A 122 9.56 -29.14 -10.26
C PRO A 122 9.24 -30.44 -11.00
N PRO A 123 9.93 -31.58 -10.75
CA PRO A 123 9.58 -32.84 -11.40
C PRO A 123 8.20 -33.38 -11.02
N GLY A 124 7.73 -33.10 -9.80
CA GLY A 124 6.37 -33.43 -9.36
C GLY A 124 5.35 -32.49 -9.99
N LEU A 125 5.64 -31.18 -9.99
CA LEU A 125 4.80 -30.18 -10.67
C LEU A 125 4.62 -30.50 -12.16
N ALA A 126 5.69 -30.85 -12.87
CA ALA A 126 5.62 -31.23 -14.28
C ALA A 126 4.66 -32.41 -14.52
N LEU A 127 4.67 -33.42 -13.63
CA LEU A 127 3.73 -34.54 -13.70
C LEU A 127 2.28 -34.11 -13.44
N LEU A 128 2.07 -33.14 -12.55
CA LEU A 128 0.73 -32.56 -12.30
C LEU A 128 0.24 -31.76 -13.51
N LEU A 129 1.09 -30.95 -14.12
CA LEU A 129 0.71 -30.14 -15.28
C LEU A 129 0.34 -31.02 -16.49
N GLN A 130 1.02 -32.16 -16.66
CA GLN A 130 0.71 -33.15 -17.69
C GLN A 130 -0.64 -33.86 -17.51
N SER A 131 -1.29 -33.77 -16.35
CA SER A 131 -2.52 -34.51 -16.09
C SER A 131 -3.80 -33.80 -16.55
N ASP A 132 -3.74 -32.63 -17.22
CA ASP A 132 -4.84 -31.78 -17.70
C ASP A 132 -5.89 -31.30 -16.65
N HIS A 133 -5.96 -31.93 -15.47
CA HIS A 133 -7.05 -31.71 -14.51
C HIS A 133 -6.73 -30.66 -13.44
N ALA A 134 -5.55 -30.03 -13.49
CA ALA A 134 -5.11 -29.13 -12.42
C ALA A 134 -5.44 -27.66 -12.68
N SER A 135 -6.18 -27.04 -11.75
CA SER A 135 -6.25 -25.58 -11.66
C SER A 135 -4.87 -25.04 -11.30
N ILE A 136 -4.35 -24.10 -12.08
CA ILE A 136 -3.04 -23.47 -11.85
C ILE A 136 -3.18 -22.19 -11.00
N ASP A 137 -4.39 -21.92 -10.48
CA ASP A 137 -4.67 -20.66 -9.80
C ASP A 137 -3.80 -20.47 -8.54
N GLY A 138 -3.02 -19.40 -8.53
CA GLY A 138 -2.04 -19.08 -7.48
C GLY A 138 -0.83 -20.03 -7.40
N ALA A 139 -0.66 -20.96 -8.34
CA ALA A 139 0.53 -21.81 -8.39
C ALA A 139 1.79 -21.03 -8.78
N LEU A 140 1.67 -20.02 -9.67
CA LEU A 140 2.79 -19.16 -10.04
C LEU A 140 3.29 -18.35 -8.85
N THR A 141 2.37 -17.71 -8.12
CA THR A 141 2.64 -17.06 -6.83
C THR A 141 3.38 -18.00 -5.87
N ALA A 142 2.85 -19.22 -5.66
CA ALA A 142 3.47 -20.20 -4.77
C ALA A 142 4.86 -20.70 -5.25
N ALA A 143 5.14 -20.70 -6.56
CA ALA A 143 6.46 -21.04 -7.10
C ALA A 143 7.50 -19.93 -6.89
N CYS A 144 7.05 -18.67 -6.95
CA CYS A 144 7.86 -17.51 -6.63
C CYS A 144 8.15 -17.47 -5.11
N GLU A 145 7.15 -17.66 -4.26
CA GLU A 145 7.32 -17.80 -2.80
C GLU A 145 8.29 -18.93 -2.44
N ALA A 146 8.26 -20.04 -3.19
CA ALA A 146 9.20 -21.14 -3.03
C ALA A 146 10.65 -20.81 -3.46
N ASN A 147 10.86 -19.67 -4.12
CA ASN A 147 12.07 -19.27 -4.84
C ASN A 147 12.55 -20.38 -5.80
N CYS A 148 11.61 -20.97 -6.55
CA CYS A 148 11.87 -22.13 -7.40
C CYS A 148 11.76 -21.76 -8.89
N GLU A 149 12.88 -21.32 -9.46
CA GLU A 149 12.98 -20.87 -10.86
C GLU A 149 12.46 -21.90 -11.88
N GLU A 150 12.78 -23.18 -11.70
CA GLU A 150 12.34 -24.23 -12.62
C GLU A 150 10.81 -24.42 -12.59
N SER A 151 10.19 -24.33 -11.42
CA SER A 151 8.72 -24.37 -11.31
C SER A 151 8.06 -23.13 -11.92
N VAL A 152 8.64 -21.95 -11.72
CA VAL A 152 8.18 -20.72 -12.40
C VAL A 152 8.23 -20.92 -13.92
N ARG A 153 9.35 -21.46 -14.44
CA ARG A 153 9.51 -21.76 -15.87
C ARG A 153 8.49 -22.79 -16.37
N LEU A 154 8.20 -23.83 -15.61
CA LEU A 154 7.17 -24.81 -15.99
C LEU A 154 5.79 -24.16 -16.08
N LEU A 155 5.44 -23.30 -15.12
CA LEU A 155 4.13 -22.65 -15.03
C LEU A 155 3.93 -21.62 -16.13
N ILE A 156 4.87 -20.70 -16.37
CA ILE A 156 4.73 -19.66 -17.41
C ILE A 156 4.58 -20.24 -18.82
N ASN A 157 5.11 -21.45 -19.06
CA ASN A 157 5.01 -22.17 -20.33
C ASN A 157 3.73 -23.01 -20.44
N ASP A 158 2.97 -23.19 -19.35
CA ASP A 158 1.67 -23.87 -19.38
C ASP A 158 0.60 -22.92 -19.92
N HIS A 159 -0.24 -23.43 -20.82
CA HIS A 159 -1.29 -22.67 -21.49
C HIS A 159 -2.40 -22.17 -20.56
N ARG A 160 -2.58 -22.81 -19.40
CA ARG A 160 -3.59 -22.43 -18.41
C ARG A 160 -3.07 -21.42 -17.41
N CYS A 161 -1.76 -21.16 -17.40
CA CYS A 161 -1.17 -20.21 -16.47
C CYS A 161 -1.57 -18.78 -16.87
N PHE A 162 -2.22 -18.06 -15.95
CA PHE A 162 -2.45 -16.63 -16.03
C PHE A 162 -1.29 -15.90 -15.35
N ILE A 163 -0.76 -14.84 -15.97
CA ILE A 163 0.19 -13.92 -15.32
C ILE A 163 -0.60 -12.65 -15.02
N GLY A 164 -1.05 -12.54 -13.79
CA GLY A 164 -1.95 -11.47 -13.34
C GLY A 164 -1.25 -10.31 -12.69
N LYS A 165 -2.08 -9.42 -12.13
CA LYS A 165 -1.65 -8.30 -11.28
C LYS A 165 -0.80 -8.80 -10.12
N GLU A 166 -1.23 -9.85 -9.43
CA GLU A 166 -0.58 -10.38 -8.24
C GLU A 166 0.81 -10.95 -8.55
N ASP A 167 0.98 -11.61 -9.70
CA ASP A 167 2.27 -12.19 -10.10
C ASP A 167 3.29 -11.11 -10.49
N LEU A 168 2.84 -10.03 -11.15
CA LEU A 168 3.69 -8.89 -11.47
C LEU A 168 4.03 -8.07 -10.21
N GLU A 169 3.07 -7.95 -9.29
CA GLU A 169 3.30 -7.36 -7.96
C GLU A 169 4.37 -8.15 -7.20
N LEU A 170 4.24 -9.47 -7.15
CA LEU A 170 5.23 -10.35 -6.55
C LEU A 170 6.61 -10.22 -7.19
N ALA A 171 6.68 -10.18 -8.53
CA ALA A 171 7.93 -9.96 -9.24
C ALA A 171 8.61 -8.63 -8.88
N SER A 172 7.84 -7.61 -8.48
CA SER A 172 8.42 -6.30 -8.16
C SER A 172 9.30 -6.30 -6.91
N PHE A 173 8.98 -7.12 -5.92
CA PHE A 173 9.73 -7.22 -4.66
C PHE A 173 10.46 -8.56 -4.51
N HIS A 174 10.49 -9.39 -5.56
CA HIS A 174 11.13 -10.70 -5.49
C HIS A 174 12.67 -10.58 -5.45
N PRO A 175 13.37 -11.22 -4.50
CA PRO A 175 14.82 -11.05 -4.33
C PRO A 175 15.66 -11.76 -5.41
N ASN A 176 15.10 -12.77 -6.08
CA ASN A 176 15.80 -13.50 -7.14
C ASN A 176 15.55 -12.86 -8.53
N PRO A 177 16.55 -12.22 -9.16
CA PRO A 177 16.38 -11.53 -10.43
C PRO A 177 16.01 -12.47 -11.59
N ALA A 178 16.42 -13.75 -11.54
CA ALA A 178 16.07 -14.70 -12.59
C ALA A 178 14.56 -15.01 -12.62
N ILE A 179 13.92 -15.08 -11.45
CA ILE A 179 12.46 -15.24 -11.35
C ILE A 179 11.75 -13.98 -11.83
N VAL A 180 12.25 -12.80 -11.46
CA VAL A 180 11.72 -11.52 -11.96
C VAL A 180 11.77 -11.50 -13.49
N ASP A 181 12.91 -11.83 -14.08
CA ASP A 181 13.09 -11.87 -15.53
C ASP A 181 12.12 -12.83 -16.22
N LEU A 182 11.94 -14.03 -15.66
CA LEU A 182 11.01 -15.02 -16.20
C LEU A 182 9.57 -14.48 -16.25
N ILE A 183 9.08 -13.91 -15.15
CA ILE A 183 7.70 -13.41 -15.05
C ILE A 183 7.50 -12.21 -15.99
N VAL A 184 8.42 -11.24 -15.94
CA VAL A 184 8.29 -9.98 -16.67
C VAL A 184 8.40 -10.20 -18.17
N ASN A 185 9.35 -11.02 -18.62
CA ASN A 185 9.49 -11.33 -20.04
C ASN A 185 8.29 -12.14 -20.57
N ALA A 186 7.80 -13.11 -19.79
CA ALA A 186 6.60 -13.87 -20.17
C ALA A 186 5.36 -12.96 -20.24
N PHE A 187 5.20 -12.02 -19.31
CA PHE A 187 4.14 -11.03 -19.35
C PHE A 187 4.23 -10.13 -20.60
N ILE A 188 5.41 -9.58 -20.89
CA ILE A 188 5.66 -8.74 -22.07
C ILE A 188 5.33 -9.51 -23.36
N ASP A 189 5.83 -10.75 -23.49
CA ASP A 189 5.60 -11.59 -24.68
C ASP A 189 4.12 -11.86 -24.91
N ARG A 190 3.39 -12.23 -23.85
CA ARG A 190 1.94 -12.45 -23.93
C ARG A 190 1.17 -11.21 -24.37
N ARG A 191 1.54 -10.02 -23.86
CA ARG A 191 0.91 -8.76 -24.31
C ARG A 191 1.21 -8.43 -25.77
N LYS A 192 2.45 -8.68 -26.23
CA LYS A 192 2.82 -8.53 -27.65
C LYS A 192 2.00 -9.44 -28.55
N ARG A 193 1.85 -10.71 -28.16
CA ARG A 193 1.06 -11.71 -28.91
C ARG A 193 -0.42 -11.35 -28.94
N LEU A 194 -1.00 -10.98 -27.79
CA LEU A 194 -2.39 -10.55 -27.71
C LEU A 194 -2.66 -9.34 -28.62
N GLN A 195 -1.75 -8.36 -28.61
CA GLN A 195 -1.84 -7.20 -29.48
C GLN A 195 -1.71 -7.55 -30.96
N ALA A 196 -0.80 -8.46 -31.33
CA ALA A 196 -0.66 -8.92 -32.71
C ALA A 196 -1.95 -9.58 -33.20
N LEU A 197 -2.59 -10.42 -32.38
CA LEU A 197 -3.90 -11.00 -32.69
C LEU A 197 -4.98 -9.93 -32.81
N ALA A 198 -5.01 -8.95 -31.91
CA ALA A 198 -5.96 -7.84 -31.95
C ALA A 198 -5.86 -7.06 -33.27
N VAL A 199 -4.64 -6.71 -33.68
CA VAL A 199 -4.38 -6.00 -34.95
C VAL A 199 -4.76 -6.85 -36.17
N ALA A 200 -4.55 -8.17 -36.12
CA ALA A 200 -4.83 -9.05 -37.24
C ALA A 200 -6.32 -9.35 -37.44
N HIS A 201 -7.12 -9.36 -36.36
CA HIS A 201 -8.48 -9.90 -36.39
C HIS A 201 -9.58 -8.90 -36.02
N LEU A 202 -9.30 -7.80 -35.33
CA LEU A 202 -10.32 -6.83 -34.96
C LEU A 202 -10.56 -5.78 -36.07
N PRO A 203 -11.79 -5.27 -36.22
CA PRO A 203 -12.06 -4.14 -37.11
C PRO A 203 -11.26 -2.91 -36.74
N ARG A 204 -10.92 -2.07 -37.73
CA ARG A 204 -10.09 -0.87 -37.53
C ARG A 204 -10.72 0.09 -36.52
N GLU A 205 -12.04 0.25 -36.54
CA GLU A 205 -12.77 1.11 -35.61
C GLU A 205 -12.59 0.66 -34.16
N VAL A 206 -12.53 -0.65 -33.93
CA VAL A 206 -12.29 -1.24 -32.60
C VAL A 206 -10.83 -1.08 -32.19
N ILE A 207 -9.88 -1.27 -33.11
CA ILE A 207 -8.45 -1.03 -32.87
C ILE A 207 -8.22 0.42 -32.43
N ASP A 208 -8.85 1.37 -33.13
CA ASP A 208 -8.77 2.80 -32.81
C ASP A 208 -9.43 3.12 -31.45
N GLN A 209 -10.58 2.51 -31.13
CA GLN A 209 -11.25 2.65 -29.82
C GLN A 209 -10.42 2.12 -28.66
N LEU A 210 -9.75 0.98 -28.84
CA LEU A 210 -8.85 0.39 -27.85
C LEU A 210 -7.47 1.08 -27.81
N ASN A 211 -7.26 2.10 -28.66
CA ASN A 211 -6.00 2.83 -28.81
C ASN A 211 -4.80 1.89 -29.05
N ILE A 212 -4.99 0.85 -29.87
CA ILE A 212 -3.91 -0.10 -30.19
C ILE A 212 -3.00 0.54 -31.24
N ARG A 213 -1.76 0.84 -30.84
CA ARG A 213 -0.75 1.45 -31.71
C ARG A 213 0.49 0.57 -31.83
N SER A 214 1.22 0.66 -32.94
CA SER A 214 2.44 -0.12 -33.18
C SER A 214 3.60 0.25 -32.25
N ASP A 215 3.59 1.44 -31.66
CA ASP A 215 4.64 1.97 -30.78
C ASP A 215 4.34 1.81 -29.28
N THR A 216 3.23 1.13 -28.94
CA THR A 216 2.77 0.92 -27.56
C THR A 216 2.31 -0.52 -27.36
N LEU A 217 2.38 -1.02 -26.12
CA LEU A 217 1.78 -2.28 -25.72
C LEU A 217 0.41 -2.10 -25.08
N LEU A 218 -0.49 -3.06 -25.33
CA LEU A 218 -1.77 -3.18 -24.65
C LEU A 218 -1.58 -3.19 -23.13
N ASN A 219 -2.14 -2.16 -22.48
CA ASN A 219 -2.14 -2.00 -21.02
C ASN A 219 -3.56 -2.25 -20.46
N VAL A 220 -4.27 -1.20 -20.03
CA VAL A 220 -5.62 -1.31 -19.42
C VAL A 220 -6.67 -1.94 -20.33
N HIS A 221 -6.53 -1.82 -21.65
CA HIS A 221 -7.47 -2.37 -22.65
C HIS A 221 -7.20 -3.82 -23.03
N ALA A 222 -6.21 -4.48 -22.42
CA ALA A 222 -5.84 -5.83 -22.82
C ALA A 222 -6.95 -6.87 -22.57
N TYR A 223 -7.66 -6.78 -21.44
CA TYR A 223 -8.81 -7.66 -21.16
C TYR A 223 -9.98 -7.45 -22.13
N GLU A 224 -10.21 -6.20 -22.53
CA GLU A 224 -11.23 -5.86 -23.52
C GLU A 224 -10.89 -6.41 -24.90
N ALA A 225 -9.63 -6.24 -25.34
CA ALA A 225 -9.12 -6.84 -26.57
C ALA A 225 -9.25 -8.38 -26.55
N TYR A 226 -8.88 -9.01 -25.43
CA TYR A 226 -9.04 -10.45 -25.23
C TYR A 226 -10.49 -10.90 -25.37
N THR A 227 -11.43 -10.19 -24.72
CA THR A 227 -12.86 -10.52 -24.75
C THR A 227 -13.43 -10.40 -26.16
N LEU A 228 -13.04 -9.36 -26.91
CA LEU A 228 -13.47 -9.14 -28.28
C LEU A 228 -12.93 -10.20 -29.25
N LEU A 229 -11.65 -10.57 -29.11
CA LEU A 229 -11.05 -11.66 -29.90
C LEU A 229 -11.71 -13.01 -29.60
N SER A 230 -11.99 -13.29 -28.33
CA SER A 230 -12.70 -14.51 -27.91
C SER A 230 -14.11 -14.55 -28.49
N ALA A 231 -14.85 -13.45 -28.47
CA ALA A 231 -16.18 -13.34 -29.08
C ALA A 231 -16.13 -13.52 -30.62
N ALA A 232 -15.03 -13.14 -31.25
CA ALA A 232 -14.77 -13.38 -32.67
C ALA A 232 -14.29 -14.82 -32.97
N SER A 233 -14.25 -15.72 -31.98
CA SER A 233 -13.77 -17.10 -32.11
C SER A 233 -12.35 -17.22 -32.66
N VAL A 234 -11.49 -16.24 -32.35
CA VAL A 234 -10.05 -16.30 -32.65
C VAL A 234 -9.39 -17.30 -31.71
N ASP A 235 -8.48 -18.12 -32.23
CA ASP A 235 -7.64 -18.97 -31.41
C ASP A 235 -6.66 -18.09 -30.61
N LEU A 236 -6.91 -17.98 -29.31
CA LEU A 236 -6.08 -17.20 -28.39
C LEU A 236 -4.91 -18.02 -27.86
N GLU A 237 -4.79 -19.28 -28.28
CA GLU A 237 -3.78 -20.24 -27.82
C GLU A 237 -3.72 -20.27 -26.28
N ASN A 238 -2.60 -19.80 -25.73
CA ASN A 238 -2.22 -19.85 -24.32
C ASN A 238 -2.39 -18.48 -23.64
N LEU A 239 -3.08 -17.54 -24.30
CA LEU A 239 -3.33 -16.22 -23.74
C LEU A 239 -4.56 -16.30 -22.85
N LEU A 240 -4.47 -15.71 -21.66
CA LEU A 240 -5.55 -15.65 -20.71
C LEU A 240 -5.56 -14.27 -20.06
N GLU A 241 -6.71 -13.59 -20.09
CA GLU A 241 -6.93 -12.32 -19.41
C GLU A 241 -8.23 -12.39 -18.63
N ARG A 242 -8.22 -11.93 -17.38
CA ARG A 242 -9.37 -12.10 -16.47
C ARG A 242 -10.10 -10.81 -16.12
N HIS A 243 -9.40 -9.68 -16.12
CA HIS A 243 -9.96 -8.38 -15.73
C HIS A 243 -9.10 -7.22 -16.23
N THR A 244 -9.65 -6.00 -16.17
CA THR A 244 -8.94 -4.75 -16.51
C THR A 244 -8.04 -4.30 -15.36
N TRP A 245 -6.78 -4.01 -15.65
CA TRP A 245 -5.80 -3.45 -14.72
C TRP A 245 -4.63 -2.80 -15.48
N SER A 246 -3.87 -1.92 -14.83
CA SER A 246 -2.65 -1.33 -15.42
C SER A 246 -1.41 -2.07 -14.93
N ALA A 247 -0.46 -2.36 -15.83
CA ALA A 247 0.86 -2.89 -15.46
C ALA A 247 1.60 -1.97 -14.47
N PHE A 248 1.31 -0.66 -14.51
CA PHE A 248 1.88 0.32 -13.59
C PHE A 248 1.23 0.34 -12.19
N ASP A 249 0.17 -0.43 -11.97
CA ASP A 249 -0.41 -0.63 -10.63
C ASP A 249 0.33 -1.71 -9.82
N CYS A 250 1.37 -2.33 -10.38
CA CYS A 250 1.96 -3.56 -9.83
C CYS A 250 3.46 -3.48 -9.57
N PHE A 251 4.21 -2.51 -10.07
CA PHE A 251 5.67 -2.54 -9.96
C PHE A 251 6.22 -2.18 -8.56
N GLY A 252 5.38 -2.11 -7.52
CA GLY A 252 5.82 -1.85 -6.15
C GLY A 252 6.71 -0.61 -6.06
N ILE A 253 7.87 -0.71 -5.43
CA ILE A 253 8.92 0.34 -5.42
C ILE A 253 10.05 0.08 -6.45
N ASN A 254 9.89 -0.92 -7.31
CA ASN A 254 10.92 -1.35 -8.25
C ASN A 254 10.87 -0.52 -9.54
N LEU A 255 11.60 0.61 -9.54
CA LEU A 255 11.70 1.52 -10.68
C LEU A 255 12.41 0.92 -11.89
N GLU A 256 13.28 -0.06 -11.68
CA GLU A 256 13.92 -0.81 -12.77
C GLU A 256 12.89 -1.62 -13.54
N LEU A 257 12.03 -2.35 -12.83
CA LEU A 257 10.90 -3.07 -13.42
C LEU A 257 9.96 -2.12 -14.17
N ALA A 258 9.61 -0.98 -13.56
CA ALA A 258 8.78 0.04 -14.20
C ALA A 258 9.40 0.51 -15.53
N SER A 259 10.71 0.76 -15.53
CA SER A 259 11.47 1.18 -16.73
C SER A 259 11.49 0.09 -17.78
N ARG A 260 11.71 -1.17 -17.41
CA ARG A 260 11.65 -2.31 -18.34
C ARG A 260 10.28 -2.46 -19.00
N LEU A 261 9.19 -2.31 -18.23
CA LEU A 261 7.84 -2.33 -18.79
C LEU A 261 7.64 -1.13 -19.75
N TYR A 262 8.05 0.06 -19.35
CA TYR A 262 7.95 1.23 -20.21
C TYR A 262 8.72 1.04 -21.54
N ASP A 263 9.95 0.56 -21.47
CA ASP A 263 10.82 0.32 -22.63
C ASP A 263 10.29 -0.79 -23.53
N ALA A 264 9.59 -1.78 -22.96
CA ALA A 264 8.90 -2.82 -23.73
C ALA A 264 7.70 -2.28 -24.54
N GLY A 265 7.23 -1.07 -24.24
CA GLY A 265 6.16 -0.38 -24.96
C GLY A 265 4.94 -0.05 -24.10
N PHE A 266 4.88 -0.46 -22.82
CA PHE A 266 3.78 -0.03 -21.96
C PHE A 266 3.82 1.49 -21.76
N ARG A 267 2.66 2.12 -21.69
CA ARG A 267 2.53 3.57 -21.46
C ARG A 267 1.64 3.86 -20.27
N VAL A 268 1.95 4.94 -19.59
CA VAL A 268 1.10 5.49 -18.54
C VAL A 268 -0.10 6.14 -19.23
N THR A 269 -1.27 5.55 -19.10
CA THR A 269 -2.51 6.03 -19.73
C THR A 269 -3.32 6.91 -18.78
N ASP A 270 -4.17 7.76 -19.36
CA ASP A 270 -4.94 8.85 -18.76
C ASP A 270 -6.25 8.44 -18.07
N ASN A 271 -6.87 7.32 -18.47
CA ASN A 271 -8.28 7.08 -18.10
C ASN A 271 -8.57 6.87 -16.60
N LYS A 272 -7.59 6.42 -15.81
CA LYS A 272 -7.60 6.42 -14.32
C LYS A 272 -6.16 6.46 -13.87
N THR A 273 -5.66 7.64 -13.48
CA THR A 273 -4.23 7.80 -13.21
C THR A 273 -3.71 6.79 -12.20
N CYS A 274 -2.59 6.14 -12.54
CA CYS A 274 -1.82 5.29 -11.62
C CYS A 274 -1.48 6.00 -10.30
N LEU A 275 -1.39 7.33 -10.32
CA LEU A 275 -1.18 8.18 -9.14
C LEU A 275 -2.31 8.07 -8.11
N THR A 276 -3.57 7.94 -8.54
CA THR A 276 -4.71 7.81 -7.61
C THR A 276 -4.75 6.46 -6.89
N ASN A 277 -4.18 5.41 -7.49
CA ASN A 277 -4.06 4.08 -6.88
C ASN A 277 -2.70 3.86 -6.19
N LEU A 278 -1.81 4.87 -6.22
CA LEU A 278 -0.42 4.71 -5.82
C LEU A 278 -0.28 4.18 -4.40
N TRP A 279 -1.09 4.68 -3.45
CA TRP A 279 -1.09 4.20 -2.06
C TRP A 279 -1.31 2.68 -1.96
N ARG A 280 -2.37 2.19 -2.59
CA ARG A 280 -2.79 0.78 -2.51
C ARG A 280 -1.82 -0.15 -3.24
N ALA A 281 -1.15 0.38 -4.26
CA ALA A 281 -0.22 -0.33 -5.13
C ALA A 281 1.25 -0.23 -4.67
N THR A 282 1.52 0.47 -3.56
CA THR A 282 2.89 0.63 -3.05
C THR A 282 3.03 -0.14 -1.75
N PRO A 283 3.98 -1.08 -1.65
CA PRO A 283 4.29 -1.73 -0.38
C PRO A 283 4.79 -0.70 0.65
N PRO A 284 4.92 -1.08 1.93
CA PRO A 284 5.63 -0.27 2.90
C PRO A 284 7.00 0.14 2.37
N CYS A 285 7.24 1.44 2.37
CA CYS A 285 8.47 2.04 1.86
C CYS A 285 8.73 3.36 2.57
N THR A 286 9.95 3.86 2.39
CA THR A 286 10.36 5.20 2.81
C THR A 286 9.63 6.28 2.01
N LEU A 287 9.61 7.49 2.56
CA LEU A 287 9.09 8.68 1.88
C LEU A 287 9.84 8.94 0.57
N GLU A 288 11.16 8.77 0.55
CA GLU A 288 11.97 8.97 -0.65
C GLU A 288 11.58 7.99 -1.77
N GLU A 289 11.47 6.69 -1.47
CA GLU A 289 11.07 5.68 -2.45
C GLU A 289 9.67 5.96 -3.02
N PHE A 290 8.73 6.38 -2.16
CA PHE A 290 7.39 6.76 -2.59
C PHE A 290 7.41 7.97 -3.53
N LEU A 291 8.16 9.02 -3.18
CA LEU A 291 8.28 10.25 -3.98
C LEU A 291 8.99 9.99 -5.30
N GLN A 292 10.05 9.18 -5.31
CA GLN A 292 10.73 8.75 -6.55
C GLN A 292 9.79 8.00 -7.48
N LYS A 293 8.94 7.11 -6.93
CA LYS A 293 7.91 6.41 -7.71
C LYS A 293 6.89 7.37 -8.33
N ALA A 294 6.35 8.28 -7.53
CA ALA A 294 5.40 9.28 -8.02
C ALA A 294 6.05 10.16 -9.10
N HIS A 295 7.27 10.64 -8.87
CA HIS A 295 8.02 11.45 -9.81
C HIS A 295 8.29 10.69 -11.13
N TRP A 296 8.69 9.42 -11.06
CA TRP A 296 8.90 8.58 -12.25
C TRP A 296 7.61 8.48 -13.08
N LEU A 297 6.45 8.23 -12.44
CA LEU A 297 5.16 8.17 -13.13
C LEU A 297 4.83 9.49 -13.84
N ILE A 298 5.07 10.62 -13.17
CA ILE A 298 4.85 11.97 -13.73
C ILE A 298 5.77 12.20 -14.95
N LEU A 299 7.05 11.84 -14.86
CA LEU A 299 7.98 11.93 -15.99
C LEU A 299 7.58 11.05 -17.18
N LYS A 300 6.83 9.97 -16.93
CA LYS A 300 6.27 9.09 -17.98
C LYS A 300 4.88 9.50 -18.46
N GLY A 301 4.40 10.68 -18.07
CA GLY A 301 3.17 11.29 -18.58
C GLY A 301 1.94 11.12 -17.69
N ALA A 302 2.09 10.71 -16.42
CA ALA A 302 0.97 10.73 -15.48
C ALA A 302 0.50 12.18 -15.24
N ASP A 303 -0.79 12.43 -15.45
CA ASP A 303 -1.39 13.74 -15.19
C ASP A 303 -1.69 13.95 -13.70
N VAL A 304 -0.98 14.88 -13.07
CA VAL A 304 -1.19 15.25 -11.66
C VAL A 304 -2.51 16.01 -11.42
N HIS A 305 -3.10 16.60 -12.46
CA HIS A 305 -4.35 17.37 -12.35
C HIS A 305 -5.60 16.57 -12.72
N HIS A 306 -5.43 15.30 -13.11
CA HIS A 306 -6.55 14.42 -13.40
C HIS A 306 -7.52 14.36 -12.22
N GLN A 307 -8.80 14.64 -12.49
CA GLN A 307 -9.83 14.73 -11.47
C GLN A 307 -10.42 13.35 -11.16
N GLY A 308 -10.29 12.91 -9.91
CA GLY A 308 -10.99 11.76 -9.36
C GLY A 308 -12.14 12.17 -8.43
N PRO A 309 -12.81 11.18 -7.80
CA PRO A 309 -13.89 11.45 -6.84
C PRO A 309 -13.44 12.29 -5.63
N SER A 310 -12.16 12.20 -5.27
CA SER A 310 -11.55 12.79 -4.08
C SER A 310 -10.71 14.05 -4.39
N GLY A 311 -10.92 14.68 -5.55
CA GLY A 311 -10.08 15.77 -6.06
C GLY A 311 -9.07 15.29 -7.09
N SER A 312 -8.02 16.07 -7.33
CA SER A 312 -7.01 15.71 -8.34
C SER A 312 -6.09 14.56 -7.89
N ALA A 313 -5.37 13.94 -8.83
CA ALA A 313 -4.30 13.00 -8.52
C ALA A 313 -3.27 13.60 -7.55
N LEU A 314 -2.99 14.91 -7.65
CA LEU A 314 -2.12 15.63 -6.73
C LEU A 314 -2.67 15.70 -5.30
N HIS A 315 -4.00 15.78 -5.11
CA HIS A 315 -4.61 15.65 -3.77
C HIS A 315 -4.35 14.27 -3.18
N THR A 316 -4.49 13.23 -4.00
CA THR A 316 -4.22 11.85 -3.57
C THR A 316 -2.75 11.70 -3.18
N LEU A 317 -1.82 12.21 -3.99
CA LEU A 317 -0.38 12.21 -3.68
C LEU A 317 -0.07 12.95 -2.38
N GLY A 318 -0.62 14.16 -2.21
CA GLY A 318 -0.47 14.93 -0.98
C GLY A 318 -0.89 14.11 0.23
N LYS A 319 -2.11 13.57 0.22
CA LYS A 319 -2.63 12.72 1.29
C LYS A 319 -1.74 11.51 1.59
N CYS A 320 -1.25 10.81 0.56
CA CYS A 320 -0.34 9.69 0.73
C CYS A 320 0.96 10.09 1.43
N VAL A 321 1.58 11.20 1.02
CA VAL A 321 2.78 11.75 1.66
C VAL A 321 2.51 12.04 3.13
N GLY A 322 1.39 12.72 3.42
CA GLY A 322 0.96 13.00 4.79
C GLY A 322 0.83 11.73 5.63
N SER A 323 0.17 10.70 5.07
CA SER A 323 0.03 9.42 5.75
C SER A 323 1.37 8.73 5.99
N ILE A 324 2.30 8.68 5.01
CA ILE A 324 3.65 8.13 5.24
C ILE A 324 4.35 8.85 6.38
N LEU A 325 4.35 10.18 6.39
CA LEU A 325 4.94 11.00 7.45
C LEU A 325 4.30 10.70 8.82
N GLN A 326 2.98 10.52 8.85
CA GLN A 326 2.25 10.12 10.06
C GLN A 326 2.65 8.73 10.57
N TRP A 327 3.15 7.84 9.71
CA TRP A 327 3.65 6.51 10.06
C TRP A 327 5.14 6.47 10.39
N LEU A 328 5.91 7.49 10.02
CA LEU A 328 7.29 7.68 10.47
C LEU A 328 7.39 8.02 11.97
N GLN A 329 6.35 7.77 12.77
CA GLN A 329 6.42 8.05 14.19
C GLN A 329 7.52 7.20 14.81
N PRO A 330 8.46 7.83 15.52
CA PRO A 330 9.55 7.11 16.13
C PRO A 330 9.04 6.18 17.22
N ASN A 331 9.58 4.97 17.26
CA ASN A 331 9.65 4.18 18.48
C ASN A 331 10.65 4.87 19.42
N ASP A 332 10.24 5.86 20.21
CA ASP A 332 11.05 6.64 21.19
C ASP A 332 12.41 7.25 20.69
N GLN A 333 12.83 7.00 19.46
CA GLN A 333 14.10 7.41 18.86
C GLN A 333 13.84 8.54 17.86
N GLU A 334 13.88 9.80 18.33
CA GLU A 334 13.59 10.99 17.52
C GLU A 334 14.51 11.18 16.29
N GLU A 335 15.61 10.43 16.17
CA GLU A 335 16.63 10.62 15.12
C GLU A 335 16.23 10.06 13.74
N ASP A 336 15.40 9.01 13.67
CA ASP A 336 15.20 8.25 12.43
C ASP A 336 14.45 9.04 11.33
N TYR A 337 13.33 9.70 11.66
CA TYR A 337 12.52 10.40 10.64
C TYR A 337 13.20 11.68 10.14
N HIS A 338 13.97 12.36 11.00
CA HIS A 338 14.66 13.59 10.62
C HIS A 338 15.76 13.29 9.58
N LEU A 339 16.51 12.20 9.75
CA LEU A 339 17.47 11.73 8.75
C LEU A 339 16.78 11.39 7.42
N GLU A 340 15.62 10.73 7.47
CA GLU A 340 14.85 10.41 6.27
C GLU A 340 14.42 11.67 5.49
N ILE A 341 13.85 12.67 6.18
CA ILE A 341 13.45 13.94 5.56
C ILE A 341 14.66 14.70 5.01
N GLN A 342 15.78 14.72 5.72
CA GLN A 342 17.00 15.38 5.24
C GLN A 342 17.65 14.68 4.05
N SER A 343 17.42 13.37 3.89
CA SER A 343 17.98 12.56 2.81
C SER A 343 17.22 12.65 1.48
N LEU A 344 16.13 13.42 1.42
CA LEU A 344 15.30 13.56 0.22
C LEU A 344 16.09 14.10 -0.97
N SER A 345 15.91 13.46 -2.14
CA SER A 345 16.55 13.90 -3.38
C SER A 345 15.95 15.21 -3.90
N ASP A 346 16.69 15.91 -4.76
CA ASP A 346 16.21 17.15 -5.40
C ASP A 346 14.90 16.95 -6.18
N SER A 347 14.73 15.79 -6.82
CA SER A 347 13.48 15.43 -7.50
C SER A 347 12.31 15.27 -6.53
N SER A 348 12.55 14.63 -5.38
CA SER A 348 11.53 14.46 -4.34
C SER A 348 11.14 15.79 -3.72
N LYS A 349 12.12 16.65 -3.42
CA LYS A 349 11.88 18.02 -2.98
C LYS A 349 11.09 18.82 -4.01
N ALA A 350 11.43 18.72 -5.29
CA ALA A 350 10.69 19.40 -6.36
C ALA A 350 9.22 18.95 -6.43
N LEU A 351 8.94 17.66 -6.28
CA LEU A 351 7.57 17.15 -6.22
C LEU A 351 6.82 17.64 -4.97
N LEU A 352 7.47 17.69 -3.80
CA LEU A 352 6.87 18.26 -2.59
C LEU A 352 6.55 19.75 -2.76
N LYS A 353 7.41 20.52 -3.44
CA LYS A 353 7.13 21.91 -3.80
C LYS A 353 5.87 22.00 -4.66
N ILE A 354 5.69 21.11 -5.65
CA ILE A 354 4.46 21.07 -6.44
C ILE A 354 3.25 20.82 -5.54
N ILE A 355 3.30 19.84 -4.63
CA ILE A 355 2.19 19.55 -3.70
C ILE A 355 1.88 20.77 -2.80
N PHE A 356 2.89 21.46 -2.29
CA PHE A 356 2.70 22.59 -1.39
C PHE A 356 2.16 23.84 -2.11
N LEU A 357 2.60 24.07 -3.33
CA LEU A 357 2.35 25.33 -4.05
C LEU A 357 1.20 25.26 -5.03
N ASP A 358 0.77 24.06 -5.41
CA ASP A 358 -0.33 23.89 -6.33
C ASP A 358 -1.64 24.37 -5.70
N ASN A 359 -2.32 25.25 -6.43
CA ASN A 359 -3.57 25.87 -5.98
C ASN A 359 -4.80 25.25 -6.64
N THR A 360 -4.69 24.04 -7.22
CA THR A 360 -5.87 23.28 -7.65
C THR A 360 -6.75 23.06 -6.43
N ARG A 361 -8.02 23.43 -6.53
CA ARG A 361 -9.00 23.27 -5.45
C ARG A 361 -10.01 22.21 -5.81
N ASP A 362 -10.35 21.37 -4.85
CA ASP A 362 -11.56 20.56 -4.93
C ASP A 362 -12.82 21.42 -4.69
N LYS A 363 -13.99 20.77 -4.66
CA LYS A 363 -15.28 21.44 -4.45
C LYS A 363 -15.76 21.33 -3.01
N CYS A 364 -14.88 21.01 -2.06
CA CYS A 364 -15.33 20.78 -0.70
C CYS A 364 -15.69 22.09 0.02
N GLU A 365 -16.65 21.99 0.95
CA GLU A 365 -17.09 23.11 1.78
C GLU A 365 -16.72 22.83 3.24
N CYS A 366 -15.43 22.93 3.57
CA CYS A 366 -14.93 22.68 4.92
C CYS A 366 -14.30 23.93 5.51
N ALA A 367 -14.55 24.22 6.79
CA ALA A 367 -13.91 25.35 7.46
C ALA A 367 -12.38 25.24 7.53
N CYS A 368 -11.77 24.06 7.29
CA CYS A 368 -10.32 23.90 7.16
C CYS A 368 -9.74 24.63 5.93
N SER A 369 -10.54 24.90 4.90
CA SER A 369 -10.13 25.66 3.71
C SER A 369 -11.29 26.45 3.10
N LEU A 370 -11.11 27.76 2.93
CA LEU A 370 -12.19 28.67 2.51
C LEU A 370 -12.69 28.46 1.07
N THR A 371 -11.90 27.83 0.21
CA THR A 371 -12.18 27.76 -1.25
C THR A 371 -11.98 26.36 -1.81
N GLY A 372 -12.26 25.34 -1.01
CA GLY A 372 -11.92 23.95 -1.31
C GLY A 372 -10.52 23.58 -0.83
N CYS A 373 -10.30 22.29 -0.58
CA CYS A 373 -9.00 21.79 -0.19
C CYS A 373 -8.04 21.86 -1.38
N SER A 374 -6.77 22.08 -1.09
CA SER A 374 -5.69 21.93 -2.07
C SER A 374 -4.89 20.65 -1.79
N PRO A 375 -3.93 20.28 -2.65
CA PRO A 375 -3.01 19.18 -2.37
C PRO A 375 -2.23 19.34 -1.06
N LEU A 376 -1.86 20.57 -0.68
CA LEU A 376 -1.32 20.89 0.64
C LEU A 376 -2.29 20.49 1.76
N THR A 377 -3.56 20.89 1.65
CA THR A 377 -4.58 20.53 2.64
C THR A 377 -4.78 19.02 2.73
N ALA A 378 -4.73 18.32 1.59
CA ALA A 378 -4.80 16.85 1.55
C ALA A 378 -3.60 16.20 2.24
N LEU A 379 -2.38 16.74 2.05
CA LEU A 379 -1.18 16.30 2.77
C LEU A 379 -1.32 16.49 4.27
N LEU A 380 -1.78 17.66 4.70
CA LEU A 380 -2.02 17.90 6.13
C LEU A 380 -3.10 16.95 6.65
N GLY A 381 -4.16 16.66 5.88
CA GLY A 381 -5.17 15.66 6.24
C GLY A 381 -4.63 14.23 6.38
N GLY A 382 -3.60 13.87 5.61
CA GLY A 382 -2.89 12.60 5.77
C GLY A 382 -2.00 12.58 7.02
N LEU A 383 -1.36 13.71 7.34
CA LEU A 383 -0.45 13.87 8.49
C LEU A 383 -1.21 13.96 9.83
N PHE A 384 -2.37 14.60 9.82
CA PHE A 384 -3.22 14.84 10.98
C PHE A 384 -4.57 14.13 10.84
N PRO A 385 -4.61 12.79 10.94
CA PRO A 385 -5.85 12.04 10.75
C PRO A 385 -6.87 12.33 11.84
N THR A 386 -8.15 12.37 11.48
CA THR A 386 -9.27 12.70 12.39
C THR A 386 -9.51 11.67 13.50
N ARG A 387 -9.18 10.40 13.28
CA ARG A 387 -9.53 9.29 14.19
C ARG A 387 -8.45 8.92 15.19
N ILE A 388 -7.21 9.33 14.94
CA ILE A 388 -6.06 8.93 15.75
C ILE A 388 -5.54 10.20 16.43
N ARG A 389 -5.85 10.34 17.72
CA ARG A 389 -5.20 11.37 18.56
C ARG A 389 -3.74 10.97 18.76
N GLY A 390 -2.91 11.39 17.81
CA GLY A 390 -1.46 11.39 17.96
C GLY A 390 -1.00 12.57 18.82
N ASP A 391 0.26 12.54 19.25
CA ASP A 391 0.90 13.69 19.88
C ASP A 391 1.02 14.82 18.86
N SER A 392 0.15 15.83 18.96
CA SER A 392 0.10 17.00 18.09
C SER A 392 1.47 17.67 17.95
N ARG A 393 2.24 17.67 19.04
CA ARG A 393 3.58 18.26 19.10
C ARG A 393 4.55 17.58 18.17
N LYS A 394 4.46 16.25 18.05
CA LYS A 394 5.29 15.46 17.14
C LYS A 394 4.93 15.74 15.69
N MET A 395 3.64 15.77 15.36
CA MET A 395 3.18 16.04 13.99
C MET A 395 3.56 17.44 13.50
N VAL A 396 3.45 18.45 14.38
CA VAL A 396 3.87 19.82 14.07
C VAL A 396 5.39 19.91 13.86
N ARG A 397 6.20 19.15 14.62
CA ARG A 397 7.64 19.07 14.41
C ARG A 397 7.99 18.41 13.07
N ILE A 398 7.40 17.26 12.75
CA ILE A 398 7.59 16.59 11.44
C ILE A 398 7.24 17.53 10.29
N LEU A 399 6.13 18.27 10.41
CA LEU A 399 5.76 19.28 9.42
C LEU A 399 6.79 20.41 9.32
N ALA A 400 7.29 20.91 10.45
CA ALA A 400 8.31 21.96 10.48
C ALA A 400 9.63 21.49 9.83
N ASP A 401 10.07 20.27 10.11
CA ASP A 401 11.30 19.70 9.53
C ASP A 401 11.15 19.53 8.02
N LEU A 402 10.01 18.98 7.57
CA LEU A 402 9.69 18.85 6.15
C LEU A 402 9.68 20.21 5.44
N LEU A 403 9.03 21.21 6.04
CA LEU A 403 9.01 22.57 5.50
C LEU A 403 10.41 23.16 5.47
N SER A 404 11.24 22.93 6.48
CA SER A 404 12.61 23.43 6.51
C SER A 404 13.42 22.87 5.34
N VAL A 405 13.33 21.56 5.08
CA VAL A 405 14.04 20.93 3.96
C VAL A 405 13.51 21.38 2.59
N VAL A 406 12.19 21.51 2.44
CA VAL A 406 11.58 21.88 1.15
C VAL A 406 11.79 23.37 0.85
N LEU A 407 11.73 24.22 1.88
CA LEU A 407 11.83 25.68 1.74
C LEU A 407 13.27 26.20 1.63
N ASP A 408 14.28 25.45 2.07
CA ASP A 408 15.70 25.87 1.99
C ASP A 408 16.15 26.16 0.55
N ASP A 409 15.59 25.44 -0.42
CA ASP A 409 15.90 25.55 -1.84
C ASP A 409 15.10 26.65 -2.58
N PHE A 410 14.44 27.58 -1.86
CA PHE A 410 13.71 28.69 -2.48
C PHE A 410 14.57 29.94 -2.57
N ASP A 411 14.52 30.62 -3.73
CA ASP A 411 15.01 31.98 -3.81
C ASP A 411 14.16 32.93 -2.95
N ALA A 412 14.75 34.06 -2.53
CA ALA A 412 14.10 35.00 -1.61
C ALA A 412 12.77 35.57 -2.15
N ILE A 413 12.65 35.79 -3.46
CA ILE A 413 11.46 36.38 -4.10
C ILE A 413 10.32 35.36 -4.09
N SER A 414 10.66 34.12 -4.40
CA SER A 414 9.76 32.98 -4.35
C SER A 414 9.28 32.76 -2.91
N LEU A 415 10.18 32.76 -1.93
CA LEU A 415 9.83 32.57 -0.52
C LEU A 415 8.81 33.59 -0.01
N GLU A 416 8.96 34.86 -0.35
CA GLU A 416 8.03 35.92 0.07
C GLU A 416 6.63 35.73 -0.53
N ARG A 417 6.54 35.33 -1.81
CA ARG A 417 5.26 35.02 -2.45
C ARG A 417 4.56 33.82 -1.78
N TYR A 418 5.34 32.83 -1.37
CA TYR A 418 4.81 31.59 -0.79
C TYR A 418 4.50 31.71 0.70
N LYS A 419 5.20 32.61 1.43
CA LYS A 419 4.97 32.88 2.85
C LYS A 419 3.49 33.11 3.15
N ASN A 420 2.83 33.94 2.36
CA ASN A 420 1.42 34.28 2.56
C ASN A 420 0.48 33.10 2.27
N HIS A 421 0.73 32.38 1.18
CA HIS A 421 -0.15 31.28 0.78
C HIS A 421 0.01 30.04 1.69
N LEU A 422 1.25 29.60 1.87
CA LEU A 422 1.58 28.45 2.70
C LEU A 422 1.28 28.73 4.17
N GLY A 423 1.68 29.89 4.67
CA GLY A 423 1.43 30.30 6.05
C GLY A 423 -0.06 30.29 6.36
N ALA A 424 -0.88 30.98 5.57
CA ALA A 424 -2.32 31.03 5.79
C ALA A 424 -2.98 29.64 5.69
N GLY A 425 -2.60 28.83 4.69
CA GLY A 425 -3.15 27.48 4.51
C GLY A 425 -2.78 26.52 5.64
N ILE A 426 -1.50 26.48 6.02
CA ILE A 426 -0.99 25.61 7.09
C ILE A 426 -1.57 26.05 8.43
N LEU A 427 -1.46 27.32 8.80
CA LEU A 427 -1.96 27.83 10.08
C LEU A 427 -3.46 27.58 10.22
N ARG A 428 -4.24 27.82 9.15
CA ARG A 428 -5.67 27.52 9.15
C ARG A 428 -5.94 26.05 9.43
N PHE A 429 -5.26 25.15 8.73
CA PHE A 429 -5.48 23.73 8.90
C PHE A 429 -5.08 23.23 10.29
N ILE A 430 -3.87 23.54 10.77
CA ILE A 430 -3.38 23.01 12.06
C ILE A 430 -4.14 23.60 13.24
N THR A 431 -4.60 24.86 13.13
CA THR A 431 -5.48 25.49 14.13
C THR A 431 -6.86 24.85 14.10
N PHE A 432 -7.44 24.64 12.91
CA PHE A 432 -8.70 23.93 12.73
C PHE A 432 -8.67 22.55 13.40
N TRP A 433 -7.61 21.78 13.12
CA TRP A 433 -7.43 20.44 13.68
C TRP A 433 -7.22 20.48 15.20
N SER A 434 -6.47 21.45 15.72
CA SER A 434 -6.22 21.60 17.16
C SER A 434 -7.47 22.04 17.95
N LEU A 435 -8.44 22.67 17.28
CA LEU A 435 -9.77 22.99 17.84
C LEU A 435 -10.75 21.80 17.79
N ASP A 436 -10.32 20.64 17.28
CA ASP A 436 -11.13 19.42 17.15
C ASP A 436 -12.40 19.64 16.28
N LEU A 437 -12.29 20.51 15.26
CA LEU A 437 -13.37 20.77 14.30
C LEU A 437 -13.55 19.59 13.32
N THR A 438 -14.79 19.35 12.90
CA THR A 438 -15.13 18.22 12.04
C THR A 438 -14.78 18.49 10.57
N HIS A 439 -13.89 17.66 10.01
CA HIS A 439 -13.58 17.72 8.58
C HIS A 439 -14.76 17.25 7.72
N THR A 440 -15.30 18.16 6.90
CA THR A 440 -16.29 17.87 5.85
C THR A 440 -15.63 17.66 4.48
N CYS A 441 -14.31 17.86 4.37
CA CYS A 441 -13.60 17.94 3.10
C CYS A 441 -13.39 16.61 2.37
N LEU A 442 -13.33 15.48 3.09
CA LEU A 442 -13.08 14.15 2.52
C LEU A 442 -13.37 13.08 3.56
N HIS A 443 -14.56 12.48 3.53
CA HIS A 443 -14.85 11.32 4.36
C HIS A 443 -14.57 10.06 3.52
N GLU A 444 -13.47 9.37 3.81
CA GLU A 444 -12.98 8.18 3.07
C GLU A 444 -14.04 7.09 2.84
N TYR A 445 -15.11 7.11 3.62
CA TYR A 445 -16.12 6.05 3.68
C TYR A 445 -17.54 6.52 3.32
N ARG A 446 -17.79 7.83 3.14
CA ARG A 446 -19.12 8.32 2.73
C ARG A 446 -19.06 9.70 2.09
N GLU A 447 -19.98 9.96 1.16
CA GLU A 447 -20.28 11.32 0.74
C GLU A 447 -21.12 11.99 1.83
N ILE A 448 -20.63 13.09 2.41
CA ILE A 448 -21.40 13.90 3.37
C ILE A 448 -22.32 14.80 2.58
N LYS A 449 -23.62 14.75 2.87
CA LYS A 449 -24.59 15.53 2.11
C LYS A 449 -24.52 17.02 2.50
N PRO A 450 -24.86 17.95 1.60
CA PRO A 450 -24.78 19.38 1.88
C PRO A 450 -25.62 19.84 3.09
N GLU A 451 -26.72 19.17 3.41
CA GLU A 451 -27.50 19.41 4.63
C GLU A 451 -26.73 19.06 5.90
N GLU A 452 -26.00 17.94 5.91
CA GLU A 452 -25.20 17.48 7.05
C GLU A 452 -23.97 18.40 7.23
N ILE A 453 -23.36 18.86 6.14
CA ILE A 453 -22.30 19.89 6.20
C ILE A 453 -22.82 21.17 6.87
N ARG A 454 -24.03 21.62 6.52
CA ARG A 454 -24.63 22.82 7.11
C ARG A 454 -24.96 22.64 8.59
N GLU A 455 -25.44 21.46 8.98
CA GLU A 455 -25.69 21.11 10.38
C GLU A 455 -24.39 21.15 11.19
N ILE A 456 -23.34 20.47 10.73
CA ILE A 456 -22.01 20.50 11.35
C ILE A 456 -21.49 21.94 11.49
N HIS A 457 -21.60 22.77 10.44
CA HIS A 457 -21.16 24.16 10.50
C HIS A 457 -21.98 25.04 11.45
N ASP A 458 -23.27 24.75 11.67
CA ASP A 458 -24.10 25.48 12.62
C ASP A 458 -23.78 25.06 14.06
N GLU A 459 -23.62 23.75 14.30
CA GLU A 459 -23.20 23.18 15.58
C GLU A 459 -21.82 23.68 16.02
N GLU A 460 -20.86 23.71 15.10
CA GLU A 460 -19.47 24.13 15.36
C GLU A 460 -19.23 25.63 15.16
N LYS A 461 -20.29 26.44 14.98
CA LYS A 461 -20.18 27.85 14.61
C LYS A 461 -19.30 28.68 15.55
N SER A 462 -19.36 28.43 16.86
CA SER A 462 -18.52 29.14 17.84
C SER A 462 -17.04 28.82 17.64
N LEU A 463 -16.69 27.54 17.48
CA LEU A 463 -15.33 27.08 17.22
C LEU A 463 -14.80 27.60 15.86
N ILE A 464 -15.67 27.71 14.85
CA ILE A 464 -15.32 28.32 13.56
C ILE A 464 -15.02 29.82 13.73
N LEU A 465 -15.72 30.54 14.61
CA LEU A 465 -15.40 31.93 14.93
C LEU A 465 -14.07 32.05 15.68
N ASP A 466 -13.81 31.15 16.64
CA ASP A 466 -12.54 31.08 17.35
C ASP A 466 -11.38 30.82 16.39
N LEU A 467 -11.55 29.90 15.43
CA LEU A 467 -10.59 29.66 14.34
C LEU A 467 -10.28 30.95 13.57
N VAL A 468 -11.30 31.71 13.16
CA VAL A 468 -11.09 32.97 12.42
C VAL A 468 -10.36 34.00 13.27
N SER A 469 -10.70 34.12 14.56
CA SER A 469 -10.05 35.04 15.48
C SER A 469 -8.58 34.69 15.69
N LEU A 470 -8.28 33.42 15.98
CA LEU A 470 -6.91 32.91 16.16
C LEU A 470 -6.07 33.12 14.89
N LEU A 471 -6.63 32.86 13.71
CA LEU A 471 -5.89 33.05 12.46
C LEU A 471 -5.55 34.51 12.17
N LYS A 472 -6.42 35.43 12.54
CA LYS A 472 -6.10 36.87 12.45
C LYS A 472 -4.90 37.19 13.33
N GLN A 473 -4.92 36.75 14.58
CA GLN A 473 -3.82 36.97 15.52
C GLN A 473 -2.51 36.31 15.05
N PHE A 474 -2.56 35.04 14.62
CA PHE A 474 -1.36 34.35 14.12
C PHE A 474 -0.79 34.99 12.87
N SER A 475 -1.64 35.55 12.00
CA SER A 475 -1.16 36.27 10.81
C SER A 475 -0.42 37.56 11.20
N GLU A 476 -0.95 38.31 12.18
CA GLU A 476 -0.31 39.51 12.72
C GLU A 476 1.03 39.16 13.39
N GLU A 477 1.05 38.17 14.28
CA GLU A 477 2.27 37.71 14.97
C GLU A 477 3.33 37.19 13.99
N PHE A 478 2.92 36.46 12.96
CA PHE A 478 3.84 35.89 11.97
C PHE A 478 4.53 36.98 11.13
N GLU A 479 3.83 38.07 10.82
CA GLU A 479 4.43 39.23 10.16
C GLU A 479 5.34 40.03 11.11
N GLU A 480 4.95 40.21 12.38
CA GLU A 480 5.73 40.98 13.36
C GLU A 480 7.07 40.31 13.71
N HIS A 481 7.09 38.99 13.91
CA HIS A 481 8.28 38.29 14.39
C HIS A 481 9.32 38.02 13.30
N ASN A 482 8.96 38.19 12.02
CA ASN A 482 9.81 37.89 10.86
C ASN A 482 10.48 36.50 10.94
N LEU A 483 9.79 35.53 11.54
CA LEU A 483 10.26 34.16 11.65
C LEU A 483 9.95 33.40 10.36
N GLN A 484 10.76 32.38 10.08
CA GLN A 484 10.39 31.40 9.07
C GLN A 484 9.22 30.55 9.56
N LEU A 485 8.35 30.14 8.64
CA LEU A 485 7.14 29.37 8.95
C LEU A 485 7.41 28.12 9.81
N PRO A 486 8.46 27.30 9.55
CA PRO A 486 8.79 26.16 10.41
C PRO A 486 9.02 26.53 11.89
N SER A 487 9.82 27.57 12.12
CA SER A 487 10.13 28.04 13.48
C SER A 487 8.91 28.65 14.16
N PHE A 488 8.05 29.33 13.39
CA PHE A 488 6.82 29.91 13.91
C PHE A 488 5.82 28.83 14.38
N ILE A 489 5.59 27.79 13.57
CA ILE A 489 4.66 26.72 13.95
C ILE A 489 5.21 25.85 15.09
N ALA A 490 6.53 25.60 15.14
CA ALA A 490 7.13 24.80 16.19
C ALA A 490 7.22 25.54 17.55
N GLY A 491 7.17 26.87 17.56
CA GLY A 491 7.35 27.72 18.75
C GLY A 491 6.11 28.58 19.08
N PRO A 492 6.03 29.83 18.60
CA PRO A 492 4.96 30.79 18.94
C PRO A 492 3.54 30.24 18.78
N TRP A 493 3.18 29.73 17.59
CA TRP A 493 1.84 29.20 17.34
C TRP A 493 1.47 28.11 18.34
N ARG A 494 2.39 27.15 18.56
CA ARG A 494 2.17 26.03 19.46
C ARG A 494 1.97 26.50 20.91
N THR A 495 2.84 27.39 21.40
CA THR A 495 2.75 27.91 22.77
C THR A 495 1.41 28.60 23.02
N HIS A 496 0.95 29.37 22.03
CA HIS A 496 -0.32 30.04 22.12
C HIS A 496 -1.49 29.03 22.03
N MET A 497 -1.47 28.05 21.13
CA MET A 497 -2.49 27.00 21.09
C MET A 497 -2.56 26.19 22.40
N ASP A 498 -1.42 25.82 22.98
CA ASP A 498 -1.35 25.13 24.27
C ASP A 498 -2.00 25.97 25.38
N SER A 499 -1.73 27.30 25.40
CA SER A 499 -2.36 28.24 26.34
C SER A 499 -3.86 28.39 26.09
N PHE A 500 -4.28 28.57 24.83
CA PHE A 500 -5.67 28.74 24.44
C PHE A 500 -6.48 27.51 24.87
N LEU A 501 -6.04 26.31 24.48
CA LEU A 501 -6.71 25.05 24.81
C LEU A 501 -6.73 24.77 26.32
N SER A 502 -5.68 25.16 27.06
CA SER A 502 -5.66 25.05 28.53
C SER A 502 -6.67 25.99 29.20
N SER A 503 -6.90 27.17 28.63
CA SER A 503 -7.86 28.16 29.16
C SER A 503 -9.31 27.88 28.74
N TYR A 504 -9.51 27.24 27.58
CA TYR A 504 -10.81 27.01 26.95
C TYR A 504 -11.57 25.82 27.57
N ARG A 505 -10.89 24.96 28.36
CA ARG A 505 -11.51 23.82 29.06
C ARG A 505 -11.34 23.88 30.58
N PRO A 506 -12.26 24.58 31.24
CA PRO A 506 -13.03 23.87 32.24
C PRO A 506 -14.47 23.88 31.76
N HIS A 507 -15.02 22.70 31.40
CA HIS A 507 -16.47 22.56 31.39
C HIS A 507 -16.96 23.09 32.72
N SER A 508 -17.85 24.08 32.68
CA SER A 508 -18.38 24.61 33.91
C SER A 508 -19.00 23.44 34.67
N ILE A 509 -18.88 23.43 36.01
CA ILE A 509 -19.54 22.40 36.84
C ILE A 509 -21.03 22.29 36.47
N GLN A 510 -21.62 23.39 35.99
CA GLN A 510 -22.98 23.49 35.48
C GLN A 510 -23.21 22.72 34.18
N GLU A 511 -22.33 22.81 33.18
CA GLU A 511 -22.43 22.03 31.93
C GLU A 511 -22.22 20.54 32.18
N ILE A 512 -21.23 20.18 33.02
CA ILE A 512 -21.05 18.80 33.46
C ILE A 512 -22.31 18.31 34.16
N SER A 513 -22.89 19.10 35.07
CA SER A 513 -24.14 18.74 35.75
C SER A 513 -25.30 18.57 34.79
N GLN A 514 -25.46 19.44 33.79
CA GLN A 514 -26.52 19.33 32.79
C GLN A 514 -26.35 18.09 31.92
N ILE A 515 -25.12 17.74 31.51
CA ILE A 515 -24.85 16.51 30.76
C ILE A 515 -25.18 15.29 31.61
N LEU A 516 -24.78 15.26 32.89
CA LEU A 516 -25.14 14.19 33.82
C LEU A 516 -26.67 14.10 34.04
N GLU A 517 -27.38 15.24 34.11
CA GLU A 517 -28.84 15.31 34.24
C GLU A 517 -29.58 14.74 33.02
N THR A 518 -28.96 14.74 31.82
CA THR A 518 -29.51 14.05 30.64
C THR A 518 -29.33 12.53 30.66
N GLY A 519 -28.74 11.97 31.73
CA GLY A 519 -28.58 10.53 31.93
C GLY A 519 -27.29 9.95 31.35
N VAL A 520 -26.34 10.79 30.92
CA VAL A 520 -25.01 10.37 30.49
C VAL A 520 -24.17 10.02 31.72
N ILE A 521 -23.66 8.79 31.81
CA ILE A 521 -22.75 8.37 32.88
C ILE A 521 -21.32 8.53 32.37
N ILE A 522 -20.55 9.43 32.97
CA ILE A 522 -19.12 9.60 32.66
C ILE A 522 -18.35 8.57 33.50
N ASP A 523 -17.71 7.61 32.84
CA ASP A 523 -16.91 6.58 33.51
C ASP A 523 -15.56 7.18 33.94
N GLU A 524 -15.38 7.43 35.24
CA GLU A 524 -14.21 8.13 35.82
C GLU A 524 -12.87 7.41 35.57
N GLN A 525 -12.86 6.19 35.02
CA GLN A 525 -11.65 5.41 34.81
C GLN A 525 -10.79 5.85 33.61
N ILE A 526 -11.30 6.67 32.69
CA ILE A 526 -10.56 7.07 31.47
C ILE A 526 -9.55 8.21 31.73
N ASP A 527 -9.74 9.00 32.79
CA ASP A 527 -8.94 10.21 33.05
C ASP A 527 -7.59 9.97 33.73
N GLN A 528 -7.29 8.74 34.18
CA GLN A 528 -6.01 8.44 34.84
C GLN A 528 -4.85 8.16 33.87
N HIS A 529 -5.07 8.14 32.55
CA HIS A 529 -4.00 7.94 31.56
C HIS A 529 -3.59 9.20 30.78
N HIS A 530 -4.17 10.37 31.10
CA HIS A 530 -3.95 11.60 30.35
C HIS A 530 -3.61 12.85 31.18
N ARG A 531 -3.08 12.67 32.40
CA ARG A 531 -2.34 13.76 33.06
C ARG A 531 -0.84 13.61 32.75
N PRO A 532 -0.14 14.71 32.42
CA PRO A 532 1.22 14.71 31.90
C PRO A 532 2.25 14.11 32.85
#